data_AF-K9RP36-F1
#
_entry.id   AF-K9RP36-F1
#
_cell.length_a   1.000
_cell.length_b   1.000
_cell.length_c   1.000
_cell.angle_alpha   90.00
_cell.angle_beta   90.00
_cell.angle_gamma   90.00
#
_symmetry.space_group_name_H-M   'P 1'
#
loop_
_entity.id
_entity.type
_entity.pdbx_description
1 polymer ?
#
loop_
_entity_poly.entity_id
_entity_poly.type
_entity_poly.pdbx_seq_one_letter_code
_entity_poly.pdbx_strand_id
1 'polypeptide(L)'
;MEESLSKAKEYFQEQLGKFLVWSIDVSPTPIETIYNTAKNMNVFVWRSLAVSQSSGTGVICALPILNWTVGIGADIFSLLYMMAVTSYGVGAIIAHRNGLSYTVLNKSDYLDVLAVWCDATEYIQDIQVKSILLGGVAAKKAGFKIGTKAVTKGSVIGASYLSSKAGIKIPTKLLDKAATKAVTKLGAKAGAMLTGIGALVSGGINFWFVNSITNAAKVYYTAKFEDKKISL
;
A
#
# COMPACT_ATOMS: atom_id res chain seq x y z
N MET A 1 11.20 -14.72 -19.93
CA MET A 1 10.99 -13.49 -19.12
C MET A 1 9.52 -13.27 -18.82
N GLU A 2 8.63 -13.34 -19.82
CA GLU A 2 7.17 -13.20 -19.63
C GLU A 2 6.58 -14.25 -18.68
N GLU A 3 6.94 -15.52 -18.84
CA GLU A 3 6.49 -16.60 -17.95
C GLU A 3 6.89 -16.36 -16.48
N SER A 4 8.12 -15.88 -16.25
CA SER A 4 8.63 -15.56 -14.91
C SER A 4 7.88 -14.39 -14.29
N LEU A 5 7.52 -13.37 -15.08
CA LEU A 5 6.72 -12.24 -14.60
C LEU A 5 5.27 -12.65 -14.29
N SER A 6 4.69 -13.57 -15.07
CA SER A 6 3.35 -14.11 -14.78
C SER A 6 3.33 -14.86 -13.44
N LYS A 7 4.29 -15.76 -13.22
CA LYS A 7 4.43 -16.50 -11.95
C LYS A 7 4.68 -15.56 -10.75
N ALA A 8 5.50 -14.53 -10.94
CA ALA A 8 5.73 -13.52 -9.90
C ALA A 8 4.45 -12.73 -9.55
N LYS A 9 3.62 -12.45 -10.55
CA LYS A 9 2.34 -11.74 -10.37
C LYS A 9 1.36 -12.59 -9.58
N GLU A 10 1.18 -13.85 -9.97
CA GLU A 10 0.30 -14.80 -9.26
C GLU A 10 0.75 -14.98 -7.81
N TYR A 11 2.06 -15.16 -7.58
CA TYR A 11 2.60 -15.31 -6.24
C TYR A 11 2.41 -14.05 -5.38
N PHE A 12 2.70 -12.86 -5.92
CA PHE A 12 2.49 -11.60 -5.20
C PHE A 12 1.01 -11.40 -4.87
N GLN A 13 0.12 -11.70 -5.82
CA GLN A 13 -1.33 -11.62 -5.62
C GLN A 13 -1.80 -12.54 -4.48
N GLU A 14 -1.28 -13.77 -4.44
CA GLU A 14 -1.57 -14.74 -3.39
C GLU A 14 -1.07 -14.25 -2.02
N GLN A 15 0.18 -13.81 -1.93
CA GLN A 15 0.77 -13.29 -0.68
C GLN A 15 0.04 -12.02 -0.20
N LEU A 16 -0.33 -11.13 -1.11
CA LEU A 16 -1.13 -9.95 -0.80
C LEU A 16 -2.51 -10.33 -0.27
N GLY A 17 -3.19 -11.30 -0.90
CA GLY A 17 -4.48 -11.80 -0.42
C GLY A 17 -4.38 -12.36 0.99
N LYS A 18 -3.39 -13.22 1.26
CA LYS A 18 -3.12 -13.79 2.60
C LYS A 18 -2.80 -12.70 3.62
N PHE A 19 -1.92 -11.76 3.26
CA PHE A 19 -1.54 -10.65 4.12
C PHE A 19 -2.74 -9.77 4.46
N LEU A 20 -3.62 -9.46 3.50
CA LEU A 20 -4.77 -8.60 3.76
C LEU A 20 -5.75 -9.25 4.73
N VAL A 21 -6.06 -10.54 4.54
CA VAL A 21 -6.87 -11.30 5.51
C VAL A 21 -6.21 -11.29 6.89
N TRP A 22 -4.91 -11.61 6.96
CA TRP A 22 -4.18 -11.65 8.22
C TRP A 22 -4.08 -10.28 8.91
N SER A 23 -3.82 -9.21 8.17
CA SER A 23 -3.68 -7.85 8.72
C SER A 23 -5.00 -7.31 9.26
N ILE A 24 -6.11 -7.69 8.64
CA ILE A 24 -7.45 -7.32 9.09
C ILE A 24 -7.83 -8.12 10.34
N ASP A 25 -7.58 -9.44 10.32
CA ASP A 25 -8.02 -10.34 11.38
C ASP A 25 -7.10 -10.30 12.61
N VAL A 26 -5.78 -10.16 12.44
CA VAL A 26 -4.76 -10.49 13.45
C VAL A 26 -3.69 -9.40 13.66
N SER A 27 -3.73 -8.23 12.97
CA SER A 27 -2.66 -7.20 12.96
C SER A 27 -1.77 -7.23 14.21
N PRO A 28 -0.53 -7.73 14.13
CA PRO A 28 0.29 -8.00 15.32
C PRO A 28 0.74 -6.74 16.03
N THR A 29 0.73 -5.60 15.32
CA THR A 29 0.87 -4.29 15.95
C THR A 29 -0.51 -3.62 15.97
N PRO A 30 -1.06 -3.35 17.16
CA PRO A 30 -2.28 -2.56 17.30
C PRO A 30 -2.13 -1.19 16.62
N ILE A 31 -3.19 -0.72 15.97
CA ILE A 31 -3.23 0.62 15.36
C ILE A 31 -2.89 1.71 16.39
N GLU A 32 -3.31 1.51 17.65
CA GLU A 32 -2.97 2.39 18.76
C GLU A 32 -1.46 2.49 19.00
N THR A 33 -0.73 1.37 18.94
CA THR A 33 0.72 1.36 19.08
C THR A 33 1.38 2.14 17.95
N ILE A 34 0.97 1.89 16.70
CA ILE A 34 1.47 2.64 15.53
C ILE A 34 1.19 4.13 15.70
N TYR A 35 -0.03 4.48 16.15
CA TYR A 35 -0.43 5.85 16.38
C TYR A 35 0.45 6.54 17.42
N ASN A 36 0.65 5.91 18.58
CA ASN A 36 1.45 6.47 19.66
C ASN A 36 2.92 6.65 19.28
N THR A 37 3.46 5.78 18.44
CA THR A 37 4.82 5.92 17.90
C THR A 37 4.91 7.03 16.85
N ALA A 38 3.96 7.11 15.91
CA ALA A 38 4.08 7.98 14.74
C ALA A 38 3.59 9.41 14.97
N LYS A 39 2.59 9.65 15.84
CA LYS A 39 1.81 10.91 15.91
C LYS A 39 2.64 12.18 16.07
N ASN A 40 3.76 12.12 16.79
CA ASN A 40 4.62 13.28 17.06
C ASN A 40 5.71 13.48 15.98
N MET A 41 5.79 12.60 14.99
CA MET A 41 6.75 12.70 13.90
C MET A 41 6.20 13.50 12.74
N ASN A 42 7.07 13.93 11.84
CA ASN A 42 6.64 14.34 10.50
C ASN A 42 6.69 13.15 9.54
N VAL A 43 5.94 13.24 8.44
CA VAL A 43 5.84 12.13 7.48
C VAL A 43 7.18 11.79 6.82
N PHE A 44 8.08 12.77 6.69
CA PHE A 44 9.42 12.53 6.16
C PHE A 44 10.23 11.59 7.06
N VAL A 45 10.27 11.88 8.37
CA VAL A 45 10.99 11.08 9.38
C VAL A 45 10.39 9.68 9.46
N TRP A 46 9.06 9.56 9.54
CA TRP A 46 8.37 8.27 9.60
C TRP A 46 8.68 7.39 8.38
N ARG A 47 8.62 7.98 7.18
CA ARG A 47 8.99 7.28 5.95
C ARG A 47 10.44 6.82 5.97
N SER A 48 11.36 7.67 6.40
CA SER A 48 12.79 7.32 6.46
C SER A 48 13.06 6.15 7.42
N LEU A 49 12.36 6.11 8.57
CA LEU A 49 12.43 4.97 9.49
C LEU A 49 11.91 3.68 8.85
N ALA A 50 10.76 3.73 8.18
CA ALA A 50 10.20 2.57 7.48
C ALA A 50 11.10 2.06 6.33
N VAL A 51 11.73 2.96 5.58
CA VAL A 51 12.74 2.61 4.57
C VAL A 51 13.94 1.93 5.23
N SER A 52 14.44 2.48 6.34
CA SER A 52 15.59 1.90 7.05
C SER A 52 15.27 0.50 7.58
N GLN A 53 14.08 0.31 8.18
CA GLN A 53 13.65 -0.98 8.72
C GLN A 53 13.45 -2.02 7.61
N SER A 54 12.81 -1.64 6.50
CA SER A 54 12.64 -2.54 5.35
C SER A 54 13.94 -2.85 4.61
N SER A 55 14.96 -1.99 4.72
CA SER A 55 16.29 -2.26 4.15
C SER A 55 17.11 -3.21 5.02
N GLY A 56 16.89 -3.21 6.34
CA GLY A 56 17.57 -4.08 7.30
C GLY A 56 17.07 -5.53 7.30
N THR A 57 15.82 -5.78 6.91
CA THR A 57 15.21 -7.13 6.92
C THR A 57 15.64 -8.04 5.76
N GLY A 58 16.67 -7.67 4.99
CA GLY A 58 17.33 -8.62 4.09
C GLY A 58 16.51 -9.05 2.87
N VAL A 59 16.66 -8.26 1.80
CA VAL A 59 16.81 -8.71 0.39
C VAL A 59 15.72 -9.63 -0.17
N ILE A 60 14.88 -9.08 -1.07
CA ILE A 60 14.31 -9.83 -2.21
C ILE A 60 15.46 -10.64 -2.81
N CYS A 61 15.58 -11.90 -2.42
CA CYS A 61 16.73 -12.72 -2.76
C CYS A 61 16.72 -12.94 -4.27
N ALA A 62 17.60 -12.19 -4.93
CA ALA A 62 18.21 -12.41 -6.23
C ALA A 62 17.37 -13.22 -7.24
N LEU A 63 16.70 -12.53 -8.16
CA LEU A 63 16.40 -13.15 -9.45
C LEU A 63 17.65 -13.01 -10.32
N PRO A 64 18.21 -14.09 -10.93
CA PRO A 64 17.51 -15.29 -11.41
C PRO A 64 18.18 -16.64 -10.97
N ILE A 65 17.41 -17.75 -11.00
CA ILE A 65 17.86 -19.19 -11.00
C ILE A 65 17.69 -20.01 -9.70
N LEU A 66 17.47 -19.45 -8.49
CA LEU A 66 17.31 -20.27 -7.27
C LEU A 66 15.87 -20.31 -6.72
N ASN A 67 15.42 -21.53 -6.35
CA ASN A 67 14.09 -21.94 -5.89
C ASN A 67 13.13 -20.85 -5.37
N TRP A 68 12.04 -20.65 -6.11
CA TRP A 68 11.04 -19.60 -5.95
C TRP A 68 10.15 -19.69 -4.69
N THR A 69 10.24 -20.76 -3.92
CA THR A 69 9.12 -21.20 -3.06
C THR A 69 9.19 -20.79 -1.60
N VAL A 70 10.36 -20.48 -1.03
CA VAL A 70 10.47 -20.34 0.45
C VAL A 70 11.06 -19.00 0.93
N GLY A 71 12.02 -18.40 0.21
CA GLY A 71 12.63 -17.12 0.63
C GLY A 71 11.79 -15.88 0.30
N ILE A 72 11.26 -15.82 -0.93
CA ILE A 72 10.57 -14.62 -1.46
C ILE A 72 9.24 -14.35 -0.72
N GLY A 73 8.57 -15.37 -0.19
CA GLY A 73 7.31 -15.22 0.54
C GLY A 73 7.46 -14.41 1.82
N ALA A 74 8.51 -14.69 2.59
CA ALA A 74 8.82 -13.95 3.81
C ALA A 74 9.19 -12.49 3.50
N ASP A 75 9.90 -12.24 2.39
CA ASP A 75 10.30 -10.91 1.97
C ASP A 75 9.10 -10.07 1.50
N ILE A 76 8.21 -10.65 0.68
CA ILE A 76 6.98 -9.99 0.22
C ILE A 76 6.06 -9.72 1.40
N PHE A 77 5.87 -10.69 2.30
CA PHE A 77 5.04 -10.49 3.47
C PHE A 77 5.59 -9.38 4.38
N SER A 78 6.90 -9.35 4.63
CA SER A 78 7.57 -8.30 5.40
C SER A 78 7.45 -6.93 4.73
N LEU A 79 7.54 -6.87 3.39
CA LEU A 79 7.35 -5.64 2.63
C LEU A 79 5.90 -5.14 2.74
N LEU A 80 4.92 -6.02 2.57
CA LEU A 80 3.49 -5.69 2.70
C LEU A 80 3.16 -5.23 4.13
N TYR A 81 3.77 -5.85 5.13
CA TYR A 81 3.70 -5.42 6.53
C TYR A 81 4.23 -3.99 6.70
N MET A 82 5.41 -3.70 6.16
CA MET A 82 5.99 -2.36 6.22
C MET A 82 5.14 -1.33 5.46
N MET A 83 4.53 -1.71 4.33
CA MET A 83 3.60 -0.84 3.61
C MET A 83 2.37 -0.49 4.46
N ALA A 84 1.80 -1.47 5.16
CA ALA A 84 0.67 -1.26 6.06
C ALA A 84 1.05 -0.37 7.26
N VAL A 85 2.14 -0.69 7.96
CA VAL A 85 2.63 0.11 9.10
C VAL A 85 2.93 1.54 8.67
N THR A 86 3.60 1.70 7.53
CA THR A 86 3.90 3.03 6.97
C THR A 86 2.62 3.81 6.72
N SER A 87 1.64 3.19 6.06
CA SER A 87 0.33 3.78 5.77
C SER A 87 -0.37 4.25 7.05
N TYR A 88 -0.51 3.38 8.05
CA TYR A 88 -1.16 3.74 9.31
C TYR A 88 -0.44 4.85 10.06
N GLY A 89 0.89 4.86 10.06
CA GLY A 89 1.65 5.94 10.70
C GLY A 89 1.50 7.28 9.99
N VAL A 90 1.35 7.30 8.66
CA VAL A 90 0.96 8.53 7.93
C VAL A 90 -0.43 9.00 8.40
N GLY A 91 -1.39 8.08 8.51
CA GLY A 91 -2.71 8.37 9.04
C GLY A 91 -2.66 8.95 10.45
N ALA A 92 -1.83 8.38 11.34
CA ALA A 92 -1.64 8.86 12.70
C ALA A 92 -1.08 10.29 12.76
N ILE A 93 -0.06 10.59 11.96
CA ILE A 93 0.53 11.92 11.88
C ILE A 93 -0.52 12.95 11.42
N ILE A 94 -1.30 12.63 10.39
CA ILE A 94 -2.30 13.54 9.85
C ILE A 94 -3.48 13.68 10.84
N ALA A 95 -3.95 12.58 11.42
CA ALA A 95 -5.01 12.58 12.43
C ALA A 95 -4.63 13.47 13.63
N HIS A 96 -3.43 13.27 14.19
CA HIS A 96 -2.96 14.04 15.33
C HIS A 96 -2.84 15.54 15.02
N ARG A 97 -2.34 15.90 13.84
CA ARG A 97 -2.27 17.30 13.37
C ARG A 97 -3.64 17.96 13.22
N ASN A 98 -4.70 17.18 13.09
CA ASN A 98 -6.08 17.66 13.03
C ASN A 98 -6.81 17.52 14.39
N GLY A 99 -6.09 17.25 15.49
CA GLY A 99 -6.69 17.09 16.82
C GLY A 99 -7.47 15.79 17.02
N LEU A 100 -7.33 14.81 16.12
CA LEU A 100 -8.04 13.53 16.17
C LEU A 100 -7.21 12.47 16.90
N SER A 101 -7.88 11.53 17.58
CA SER A 101 -7.24 10.38 18.25
C SER A 101 -7.14 9.16 17.32
N TYR A 102 -6.51 8.07 17.79
CA TYR A 102 -6.31 6.86 16.97
C TYR A 102 -7.63 6.20 16.51
N THR A 103 -8.76 6.49 17.15
CA THR A 103 -10.06 5.87 16.84
C THR A 103 -10.59 6.22 15.45
N VAL A 104 -10.02 7.25 14.80
CA VAL A 104 -10.36 7.61 13.42
C VAL A 104 -9.67 6.75 12.37
N LEU A 105 -8.70 5.92 12.79
CA LEU A 105 -7.99 4.97 11.93
C LEU A 105 -8.70 3.62 11.98
N ASN A 106 -9.13 3.14 10.82
CA ASN A 106 -9.84 1.87 10.68
C ASN A 106 -8.93 0.80 10.11
N LYS A 107 -9.13 -0.47 10.49
CA LYS A 107 -8.41 -1.60 9.89
C LYS A 107 -8.63 -1.72 8.37
N SER A 108 -9.75 -1.21 7.86
CA SER A 108 -10.05 -1.18 6.43
C SER A 108 -9.27 -0.09 5.67
N ASP A 109 -8.71 0.90 6.36
CA ASP A 109 -8.04 2.04 5.70
C ASP A 109 -6.88 1.59 4.81
N TYR A 110 -6.19 0.51 5.18
CA TYR A 110 -5.10 0.01 4.35
C TYR A 110 -5.57 -0.48 2.97
N LEU A 111 -6.77 -1.05 2.86
CA LEU A 111 -7.34 -1.44 1.56
C LEU A 111 -7.61 -0.20 0.69
N ASP A 112 -8.13 0.86 1.28
CA ASP A 112 -8.43 2.09 0.57
C ASP A 112 -7.14 2.82 0.17
N VAL A 113 -6.12 2.81 1.03
CA VAL A 113 -4.77 3.29 0.68
C VAL A 113 -4.15 2.46 -0.44
N LEU A 114 -4.32 1.14 -0.43
CA LEU A 114 -3.87 0.28 -1.54
C LEU A 114 -4.62 0.59 -2.84
N ALA A 115 -5.92 0.86 -2.77
CA ALA A 115 -6.72 1.29 -3.91
C ALA A 115 -6.20 2.62 -4.49
N VAL A 116 -5.88 3.60 -3.64
CA VAL A 116 -5.21 4.84 -4.07
C VAL A 116 -3.82 4.54 -4.66
N TRP A 117 -3.04 3.67 -4.00
CA TRP A 117 -1.69 3.33 -4.42
C TRP A 117 -1.63 2.65 -5.79
N CYS A 118 -2.63 1.85 -6.17
CA CYS A 118 -2.70 1.19 -7.47
C CYS A 118 -3.59 1.91 -8.50
N ASP A 119 -3.95 3.17 -8.24
CA ASP A 119 -4.80 3.98 -9.13
C ASP A 119 -6.16 3.29 -9.42
N ALA A 120 -6.75 2.68 -8.38
CA ALA A 120 -7.98 1.90 -8.45
C ALA A 120 -9.04 2.46 -7.49
N THR A 121 -9.26 3.77 -7.57
CA THR A 121 -10.16 4.55 -6.69
C THR A 121 -11.60 4.02 -6.65
N GLU A 122 -12.03 3.28 -7.67
CA GLU A 122 -13.33 2.62 -7.70
C GLU A 122 -13.51 1.56 -6.59
N TYR A 123 -12.41 1.01 -6.05
CA TYR A 123 -12.41 0.00 -4.99
C TYR A 123 -12.28 0.57 -3.57
N ILE A 124 -12.24 1.90 -3.42
CA ILE A 124 -12.27 2.55 -2.10
C ILE A 124 -13.63 2.26 -1.44
N GLN A 125 -13.58 1.76 -0.21
CA GLN A 125 -14.73 1.40 0.62
C GLN A 125 -15.31 2.62 1.34
N ASP A 126 -14.46 3.55 1.77
CA ASP A 126 -14.93 4.83 2.32
C ASP A 126 -15.56 5.70 1.21
N ILE A 127 -16.89 5.77 1.20
CA ILE A 127 -17.68 6.46 0.17
C ILE A 127 -17.37 7.96 0.14
N GLN A 128 -17.12 8.58 1.30
CA GLN A 128 -16.80 10.00 1.39
C GLN A 128 -15.41 10.28 0.83
N VAL A 129 -14.42 9.48 1.20
CA VAL A 129 -13.07 9.61 0.64
C VAL A 129 -13.09 9.36 -0.87
N LYS A 130 -13.83 8.35 -1.31
CA LYS A 130 -14.00 8.04 -2.74
C LYS A 130 -14.59 9.22 -3.50
N SER A 131 -15.61 9.89 -2.99
CA SER A 131 -16.22 11.04 -3.66
C SER A 131 -15.26 12.25 -3.72
N ILE A 132 -14.54 12.54 -2.63
CA ILE A 132 -13.53 13.63 -2.57
C ILE A 132 -12.39 13.38 -3.57
N LEU A 133 -11.91 12.14 -3.67
CA LEU A 133 -10.82 11.77 -4.58
C LEU A 133 -11.27 11.79 -6.04
N LEU A 134 -12.47 11.29 -6.35
CA LEU A 134 -13.06 11.36 -7.69
C LEU A 134 -13.38 12.81 -8.11
N GLY A 135 -13.70 13.68 -7.14
CA GLY A 135 -13.88 15.11 -7.36
C GLY A 135 -12.58 15.89 -7.61
N GLY A 136 -11.40 15.27 -7.47
CA GLY A 136 -10.10 15.87 -7.78
C GLY A 136 -9.59 16.93 -6.79
N VAL A 137 -10.33 17.22 -5.72
CA VAL A 137 -10.01 18.28 -4.74
C VAL A 137 -8.80 17.88 -3.86
N ALA A 138 -8.79 16.65 -3.35
CA ALA A 138 -7.69 16.16 -2.50
C ALA A 138 -6.38 15.92 -3.27
N ALA A 139 -6.45 15.53 -4.55
CA ALA A 139 -5.27 15.34 -5.40
C ALA A 139 -4.48 16.65 -5.58
N LYS A 140 -5.19 17.76 -5.85
CA LYS A 140 -4.60 19.10 -5.99
C LYS A 140 -4.00 19.61 -4.68
N LYS A 141 -4.66 19.42 -3.54
CA LYS A 141 -4.16 19.87 -2.21
C LYS A 141 -2.99 19.04 -1.68
N ALA A 142 -2.93 17.74 -1.99
CA ALA A 142 -1.83 16.86 -1.59
C ALA A 142 -0.56 17.01 -2.46
N GLY A 143 -0.58 17.88 -3.48
CA GLY A 143 0.53 18.07 -4.41
C GLY A 143 0.81 16.83 -5.28
N PHE A 144 -0.19 15.96 -5.47
CA PHE A 144 -0.03 14.67 -6.14
C PHE A 144 -0.87 14.63 -7.41
N LYS A 145 -0.25 14.40 -8.57
CA LYS A 145 -0.98 14.08 -9.79
C LYS A 145 -1.50 12.64 -9.64
N ILE A 146 -2.77 12.47 -9.22
CA ILE A 146 -3.47 11.23 -9.49
C ILE A 146 -3.48 11.09 -11.02
N GLY A 147 -2.94 9.99 -11.53
CA GLY A 147 -2.92 9.75 -12.97
C GLY A 147 -4.37 9.69 -13.47
N THR A 148 -4.81 10.73 -14.17
CA THR A 148 -6.11 10.80 -14.86
C THR A 148 -6.16 9.88 -16.08
N LYS A 149 -5.65 8.65 -15.96
CA LYS A 149 -5.86 7.60 -16.95
C LYS A 149 -6.92 6.66 -16.43
N ALA A 150 -8.12 6.78 -17.01
CA ALA A 150 -9.31 5.94 -16.85
C ALA A 150 -10.33 6.36 -15.77
N VAL A 151 -10.90 7.56 -15.93
CA VAL A 151 -12.35 7.73 -15.71
C VAL A 151 -13.00 7.87 -17.08
N THR A 152 -12.98 6.80 -17.86
CA THR A 152 -13.78 6.70 -19.09
C THR A 152 -14.52 5.38 -19.09
N LYS A 153 -15.82 5.51 -18.81
CA LYS A 153 -16.94 4.63 -19.15
C LYS A 153 -16.95 3.24 -18.50
N GLY A 154 -18.00 3.04 -17.70
CA GLY A 154 -18.80 1.82 -17.64
C GLY A 154 -18.04 0.51 -17.63
N SER A 155 -17.83 -0.04 -16.44
CA SER A 155 -17.76 -1.48 -16.31
C SER A 155 -18.65 -1.86 -15.15
N VAL A 156 -19.74 -2.57 -15.44
CA VAL A 156 -20.41 -3.38 -14.43
C VAL A 156 -19.38 -4.43 -14.02
N ILE A 157 -18.69 -4.18 -12.91
CA ILE A 157 -17.57 -5.02 -12.48
C ILE A 157 -18.17 -6.25 -11.79
N GLY A 158 -18.14 -7.39 -12.48
CA GLY A 158 -18.10 -8.70 -11.81
C GLY A 158 -16.85 -8.73 -10.94
N ALA A 159 -17.00 -8.40 -9.66
CA ALA A 159 -15.95 -8.46 -8.66
C ALA A 159 -16.17 -9.71 -7.82
N SER A 160 -15.24 -10.66 -7.93
CA SER A 160 -15.12 -11.71 -6.92
C SER A 160 -14.44 -11.10 -5.70
N TYR A 161 -14.95 -11.38 -4.51
CA TYR A 161 -14.42 -10.83 -3.26
C TYR A 161 -13.80 -11.94 -2.43
N LEU A 162 -12.66 -11.66 -1.81
CA LEU A 162 -12.16 -12.43 -0.69
C LEU A 162 -12.76 -11.85 0.60
N SER A 163 -13.42 -12.66 1.43
CA SER A 163 -14.01 -12.19 2.70
C SER A 163 -13.05 -12.45 3.86
N SER A 164 -12.85 -11.46 4.73
CA SER A 164 -12.21 -11.67 6.03
C SER A 164 -13.23 -12.04 7.11
N LYS A 165 -12.76 -12.55 8.26
CA LYS A 165 -13.63 -12.80 9.43
C LYS A 165 -14.18 -11.50 10.01
N ALA A 166 -13.46 -10.39 9.84
CA ALA A 166 -13.93 -9.06 10.21
C ALA A 166 -15.02 -8.48 9.26
N GLY A 167 -15.54 -9.25 8.30
CA GLY A 167 -16.61 -8.82 7.40
C GLY A 167 -16.17 -7.85 6.29
N ILE A 168 -14.87 -7.62 6.14
CA ILE A 168 -14.33 -6.72 5.11
C ILE A 168 -14.15 -7.51 3.81
N LYS A 169 -14.72 -6.98 2.72
CA LYS A 169 -14.64 -7.59 1.38
C LYS A 169 -13.43 -7.05 0.61
N ILE A 170 -12.51 -7.92 0.25
CA ILE A 170 -11.30 -7.59 -0.52
C ILE A 170 -11.57 -7.88 -2.00
N PRO A 171 -11.62 -6.87 -2.90
CA PRO A 171 -11.87 -7.12 -4.32
C PRO A 171 -10.69 -7.86 -4.96
N THR A 172 -10.91 -9.00 -5.64
CA THR A 172 -9.81 -9.72 -6.32
C THR A 172 -9.14 -8.88 -7.40
N LYS A 173 -9.89 -8.00 -8.07
CA LYS A 173 -9.33 -7.05 -9.06
C LYS A 173 -8.43 -5.99 -8.43
N LEU A 174 -8.65 -5.62 -7.17
CA LEU A 174 -7.74 -4.75 -6.43
C LEU A 174 -6.41 -5.48 -6.20
N LEU A 175 -6.46 -6.76 -5.83
CA LEU A 175 -5.27 -7.61 -5.69
C LEU A 175 -4.50 -7.71 -7.01
N ASP A 176 -5.22 -7.95 -8.11
CA ASP A 176 -4.65 -8.06 -9.45
C ASP A 176 -3.97 -6.76 -9.90
N LYS A 177 -4.60 -5.60 -9.66
CA LYS A 177 -4.00 -4.28 -9.95
C LYS A 177 -2.77 -4.01 -9.10
N ALA A 178 -2.84 -4.28 -7.79
CA ALA A 178 -1.71 -4.12 -6.88
C ALA A 178 -0.53 -5.03 -7.27
N ALA A 179 -0.80 -6.31 -7.57
CA ALA A 179 0.20 -7.26 -8.04
C ALA A 179 0.80 -6.86 -9.39
N THR A 180 -0.04 -6.41 -10.34
CA THR A 180 0.42 -5.90 -11.63
C THR A 180 1.34 -4.69 -11.47
N LYS A 181 0.98 -3.72 -10.60
CA LYS A 181 1.80 -2.53 -10.34
C LYS A 181 3.13 -2.89 -9.69
N ALA A 182 3.11 -3.79 -8.70
CA ALA A 182 4.30 -4.33 -8.05
C ALA A 182 5.23 -5.02 -9.05
N VAL A 183 4.72 -6.00 -9.80
CA VAL A 183 5.52 -6.79 -10.74
C VAL A 183 5.99 -5.99 -11.94
N THR A 184 5.21 -5.03 -12.45
CA THR A 184 5.67 -4.14 -13.53
C THR A 184 6.89 -3.32 -13.07
N LYS A 185 6.88 -2.86 -11.81
CA LYS A 185 8.00 -2.09 -11.24
C LYS A 185 9.18 -2.96 -10.88
N LEU A 186 8.95 -4.18 -10.41
CA LEU A 186 9.99 -5.18 -10.22
C LEU A 186 10.62 -5.58 -11.55
N GLY A 187 9.83 -5.88 -12.58
CA GLY A 187 10.31 -6.25 -13.92
C GLY A 187 11.13 -5.16 -14.60
N ALA A 188 10.66 -3.91 -14.52
CA ALA A 188 11.42 -2.76 -15.02
C ALA A 188 12.77 -2.55 -14.30
N LYS A 189 12.88 -2.94 -13.02
CA LYS A 189 14.13 -2.87 -12.25
C LYS A 189 14.96 -4.15 -12.32
N ALA A 190 14.35 -5.30 -12.57
CA ALA A 190 15.02 -6.59 -12.76
C ALA A 190 15.85 -6.61 -14.06
N GLY A 191 15.40 -5.90 -15.11
CA GLY A 191 16.21 -5.65 -16.30
C GLY A 191 17.54 -4.94 -16.00
N ALA A 192 17.59 -4.11 -14.95
CA ALA A 192 18.82 -3.47 -14.45
C ALA A 192 19.57 -4.30 -13.39
N MET A 193 18.98 -5.41 -12.92
CA MET A 193 19.55 -6.29 -11.89
C MET A 193 20.41 -7.40 -12.52
N LEU A 194 20.13 -7.77 -13.77
CA LEU A 194 20.91 -8.71 -14.59
C LEU A 194 22.36 -8.23 -14.86
N THR A 195 22.69 -6.97 -14.57
CA THR A 195 24.04 -6.39 -14.73
C THR A 195 24.87 -6.35 -13.43
N GLY A 196 24.49 -7.12 -12.39
CA GLY A 196 25.39 -7.39 -11.26
C GLY A 196 25.27 -6.47 -10.02
N ILE A 197 24.15 -5.78 -9.82
CA ILE A 197 23.96 -4.85 -8.68
C ILE A 197 22.84 -5.34 -7.72
N GLY A 198 22.98 -6.54 -7.15
CA GLY A 198 21.90 -7.17 -6.36
C GLY A 198 21.49 -6.42 -5.08
N ALA A 199 22.43 -5.83 -4.34
CA ALA A 199 22.14 -5.18 -3.05
C ALA A 199 21.62 -3.73 -3.17
N LEU A 200 22.08 -2.95 -4.16
CA LEU A 200 21.54 -1.59 -4.37
C LEU A 200 20.14 -1.62 -4.98
N VAL A 201 19.84 -2.66 -5.78
CA VAL A 201 18.51 -2.82 -6.40
C VAL A 201 17.46 -3.20 -5.35
N SER A 202 17.78 -4.02 -4.35
CA SER A 202 16.82 -4.40 -3.29
C SER A 202 16.45 -3.21 -2.39
N GLY A 203 17.43 -2.39 -1.96
CA GLY A 203 17.18 -1.15 -1.21
C GLY A 203 16.35 -0.14 -2.02
N GLY A 204 16.64 0.00 -3.32
CA GLY A 204 15.87 0.87 -4.21
C GLY A 204 14.44 0.42 -4.47
N ILE A 205 14.14 -0.89 -4.39
CA ILE A 205 12.79 -1.43 -4.50
C ILE A 205 12.01 -1.14 -3.20
N ASN A 206 12.58 -1.45 -2.04
CA ASN A 206 11.95 -1.20 -0.74
C ASN A 206 11.66 0.30 -0.55
N PHE A 207 12.64 1.15 -0.89
CA PHE A 207 12.45 2.60 -0.93
C PHE A 207 11.27 3.00 -1.83
N TRP A 208 11.16 2.42 -3.02
CA TRP A 208 10.07 2.75 -3.95
C TRP A 208 8.71 2.34 -3.39
N PHE A 209 8.55 1.14 -2.83
CA PHE A 209 7.30 0.70 -2.23
C PHE A 209 6.90 1.57 -1.03
N VAL A 210 7.81 1.79 -0.07
CA VAL A 210 7.55 2.60 1.12
C VAL A 210 7.26 4.06 0.75
N ASN A 211 8.00 4.65 -0.20
CA ASN A 211 7.74 6.02 -0.62
C ASN A 211 6.41 6.15 -1.39
N SER A 212 6.10 5.21 -2.27
CA SER A 212 4.86 5.25 -3.05
C SER A 212 3.63 5.02 -2.19
N ILE A 213 3.66 4.09 -1.23
CA ILE A 213 2.56 3.88 -0.30
C ILE A 213 2.41 5.06 0.68
N THR A 214 3.52 5.68 1.10
CA THR A 214 3.47 6.91 1.91
C THR A 214 2.70 8.01 1.20
N ASN A 215 2.93 8.19 -0.10
CA ASN A 215 2.25 9.21 -0.87
C ASN A 215 0.76 8.88 -1.07
N ALA A 216 0.43 7.63 -1.35
CA ALA A 216 -0.97 7.18 -1.42
C ALA A 216 -1.70 7.38 -0.09
N ALA A 217 -1.06 7.03 1.03
CA ALA A 217 -1.59 7.24 2.38
C ALA A 217 -1.81 8.71 2.67
N LYS A 218 -0.88 9.60 2.29
CA LYS A 218 -1.08 11.05 2.44
C LYS A 218 -2.33 11.52 1.70
N VAL A 219 -2.51 11.10 0.46
CA VAL A 219 -3.67 11.47 -0.37
C VAL A 219 -4.97 10.98 0.28
N TYR A 220 -5.03 9.70 0.66
CA TYR A 220 -6.19 9.10 1.31
C TYR A 220 -6.54 9.79 2.63
N TYR A 221 -5.58 9.90 3.56
CA TYR A 221 -5.84 10.45 4.89
C TYR A 221 -6.05 11.96 4.90
N THR A 222 -5.49 12.69 3.92
CA THR A 222 -5.86 14.09 3.73
C THR A 222 -7.33 14.19 3.34
N ALA A 223 -7.79 13.40 2.37
CA ALA A 223 -9.21 13.36 1.99
C ALA A 223 -10.11 12.91 3.15
N LYS A 224 -9.73 11.85 3.87
CA LYS A 224 -10.51 11.29 5.00
C LYS A 224 -10.73 12.28 6.14
N PHE A 225 -9.75 13.15 6.39
CA PHE A 225 -9.83 14.10 7.51
C PHE A 225 -10.13 15.53 7.07
N GLU A 226 -10.34 15.78 5.77
CA GLU A 226 -10.69 17.11 5.24
C GLU A 226 -12.07 17.56 5.77
N ASP A 227 -13.06 16.66 5.79
CA ASP A 227 -14.42 16.98 6.25
C ASP A 227 -14.54 17.05 7.78
N LYS A 228 -13.70 16.30 8.52
CA LYS A 228 -13.74 16.27 9.99
C LYS A 228 -13.27 17.57 10.64
N LYS A 229 -12.67 18.49 9.89
CA LYS A 229 -12.36 19.86 10.34
C LYS A 229 -13.57 20.76 10.45
N ILE A 230 -14.64 20.46 9.71
CA ILE A 230 -15.82 21.35 9.63
C ILE A 230 -16.83 21.04 10.75
N SER A 231 -16.70 19.87 11.39
CA SER A 231 -17.60 19.37 12.43
C SER A 231 -17.09 19.52 13.87
N LEU A 232 -15.95 20.18 14.09
CA LEU A 232 -15.37 20.52 15.39
C LEU A 232 -15.39 22.05 15.56
#